data_AF-A0AAW9VBE0-F1
#
_entry.id   AF-A0AAW9VBE0-F1
#
_cell.length_a   1.000
_cell.length_b   1.000
_cell.length_c   1.000
_cell.angle_alpha   90.00
_cell.angle_beta   90.00
_cell.angle_gamma   90.00
#
_symmetry.space_group_name_H-M   'P 1'
#
loop_
_entity.id
_entity.type
_entity.pdbx_description
1 polymer ?
#
loop_
_entity_poly.entity_id
_entity_poly.type
_entity_poly.pdbx_seq_one_letter_code
_entity_poly.pdbx_strand_id
1 'polypeptide(L)'
;MTVKATITLKNRLGMHARPAMLLYDLVKQFNSRVVLKNDSQIEAEADSVIAMLMLDSEQGSKIDIEVSGPDEESALSAIINLFESGFDEE
;
A
#
# COMPACT_ATOMS: atom_id res chain seq x y z
N MET A 1 -16.31 -8.08 -1.70
CA MET A 1 -16.82 -6.89 -2.39
C MET A 1 -15.55 -6.20 -2.91
N THR A 2 -15.46 -4.89 -3.10
CA THR A 2 -14.15 -4.25 -3.35
C THR A 2 -14.20 -2.87 -2.71
N VAL A 3 -13.22 -2.57 -1.86
CA VAL A 3 -13.06 -1.25 -1.24
C VAL A 3 -11.86 -0.54 -1.86
N LYS A 4 -11.95 0.78 -1.96
CA LYS A 4 -10.87 1.62 -2.48
C LYS A 4 -10.64 2.79 -1.54
N ALA A 5 -9.39 3.17 -1.35
CA ALA A 5 -9.04 4.41 -0.68
C ALA A 5 -7.84 5.07 -1.34
N THR A 6 -7.86 6.39 -1.43
CA THR A 6 -6.71 7.17 -1.89
C THR A 6 -6.00 7.74 -0.66
N ILE A 7 -4.71 7.51 -0.58
CA ILE A 7 -3.84 8.01 0.50
C ILE A 7 -2.70 8.82 -0.08
N THR A 8 -2.07 9.65 0.76
CA THR A 8 -0.89 10.43 0.37
C THR A 8 0.33 9.90 1.10
N LEU A 9 1.39 9.58 0.35
CA LEU A 9 2.67 9.16 0.93
C LEU A 9 3.30 10.33 1.68
N LYS A 10 3.46 10.18 3.00
CA LYS A 10 4.12 11.18 3.85
C LYS A 10 5.62 10.91 4.03
N ASN A 11 6.04 9.65 3.89
CA ASN A 11 7.42 9.20 3.98
C ASN A 11 8.30 9.93 2.94
N ARG A 12 9.46 10.42 3.37
CA ARG A 12 10.41 11.21 2.57
C ARG A 12 11.06 10.42 1.42
N LEU A 13 11.30 9.14 1.63
CA LEU A 13 11.82 8.22 0.62
C LEU A 13 10.67 7.76 -0.28
N GLY A 14 9.48 7.47 0.25
CA GLY A 14 8.35 6.97 -0.53
C GLY A 14 8.32 5.44 -0.55
N MET A 15 7.81 4.79 -1.62
CA MET A 15 7.66 3.32 -1.66
C MET A 15 8.98 2.58 -1.95
N HIS A 16 9.79 2.43 -0.90
CA HIS A 16 11.08 1.72 -0.91
C HIS A 16 10.96 0.29 -0.35
N ALA A 17 12.07 -0.44 -0.25
CA ALA A 17 12.08 -1.85 0.18
C ALA A 17 11.47 -2.09 1.57
N ARG A 18 11.69 -1.16 2.51
CA ARG A 18 11.17 -1.26 3.89
C ARG A 18 9.65 -1.11 3.99
N PRO A 19 9.01 -0.02 3.50
CA PRO A 19 7.56 0.10 3.52
C PRO A 19 6.88 -1.00 2.68
N ALA A 20 7.50 -1.43 1.58
CA ALA A 20 7.03 -2.57 0.79
C ALA A 20 7.02 -3.88 1.60
N MET A 21 8.06 -4.17 2.39
CA MET A 21 8.10 -5.34 3.26
C MET A 21 7.06 -5.28 4.39
N LEU A 22 6.89 -4.12 5.02
CA LEU A 22 5.89 -3.95 6.09
C LEU A 22 4.47 -4.15 5.54
N LEU A 23 4.20 -3.58 4.36
CA LEU A 23 2.92 -3.77 3.71
C LEU A 23 2.72 -5.24 3.31
N TYR A 24 3.74 -5.87 2.73
CA TYR A 24 3.72 -7.29 2.36
C TYR A 24 3.38 -8.19 3.56
N ASP A 25 4.03 -7.99 4.69
CA ASP A 25 3.79 -8.78 5.90
C ASP A 25 2.37 -8.53 6.45
N LEU A 26 1.90 -7.28 6.41
CA LEU A 26 0.55 -6.91 6.81
C LEU A 26 -0.50 -7.57 5.92
N VAL A 27 -0.40 -7.46 4.60
CA VAL A 27 -1.40 -8.01 3.67
C VAL A 27 -1.42 -9.54 3.70
N LYS A 28 -0.29 -10.18 4.02
CA LYS A 28 -0.22 -11.63 4.22
C LYS A 28 -1.06 -12.16 5.38
N GLN A 29 -1.44 -11.30 6.31
CA GLN A 29 -2.33 -11.67 7.42
C GLN A 29 -3.80 -11.71 7.00
N PHE A 30 -4.15 -11.22 5.80
CA PHE A 30 -5.52 -11.16 5.29
C PHE A 30 -5.71 -12.05 4.06
N ASN A 31 -6.93 -12.55 3.82
CA ASN A 31 -7.28 -13.28 2.59
C ASN A 31 -7.76 -12.36 1.45
N SER A 32 -7.37 -11.09 1.49
CA SER A 32 -7.80 -10.08 0.52
C SER A 32 -6.66 -9.72 -0.42
N ARG A 33 -6.99 -9.55 -1.70
CA ARG A 33 -6.04 -9.05 -2.70
C ARG A 33 -5.92 -7.54 -2.57
N VAL A 34 -4.69 -7.05 -2.46
CA VAL A 34 -4.39 -5.63 -2.28
C VAL A 34 -3.55 -5.15 -3.46
N VAL A 35 -4.07 -4.17 -4.18
CA VAL A 35 -3.42 -3.54 -5.33
C VAL A 35 -3.24 -2.06 -5.03
N LEU A 36 -2.06 -1.53 -5.32
CA LEU A 36 -1.76 -0.12 -5.19
C LEU A 36 -1.52 0.47 -6.56
N LYS A 37 -1.98 1.70 -6.74
CA LYS A 37 -1.84 2.45 -7.99
C LYS A 37 -1.34 3.84 -7.71
N ASN A 38 -0.29 4.26 -8.39
CA ASN A 38 0.20 5.63 -8.29
C ASN A 38 -0.49 6.57 -9.29
N ASP A 39 -0.23 7.87 -9.19
CA ASP A 39 -0.74 8.89 -10.11
C ASP A 39 -0.35 8.60 -11.58
N SER A 40 0.83 8.02 -11.80
CA SER A 40 1.35 7.58 -13.11
C SER A 40 0.66 6.32 -13.67
N GLN A 41 -0.46 5.88 -13.07
CA GLN A 41 -1.22 4.69 -13.45
C GLN A 41 -0.44 3.36 -13.34
N ILE A 42 0.70 3.36 -12.63
CA ILE A 42 1.48 2.15 -12.37
C ILE A 42 0.78 1.38 -11.25
N GLU A 43 0.54 0.09 -11.50
CA GLU A 43 -0.12 -0.81 -10.56
C GLU A 43 0.92 -1.77 -9.96
N ALA A 44 0.87 -1.95 -8.64
CA ALA A 44 1.68 -2.91 -7.92
C ALA A 44 0.82 -3.71 -6.95
N GLU A 45 1.03 -5.02 -6.92
CA GLU A 45 0.40 -5.89 -5.91
C GLU A 45 1.19 -5.84 -4.61
N ALA A 46 0.51 -5.69 -3.49
CA ALA A 46 1.15 -5.66 -2.17
C ALA A 46 1.79 -7.01 -1.79
N ASP A 47 1.37 -8.12 -2.43
CA ASP A 47 1.98 -9.45 -2.27
C ASP A 47 3.34 -9.57 -3.01
N SER A 48 3.74 -8.57 -3.80
CA SER A 48 5.02 -8.58 -4.49
C SER A 48 5.85 -7.35 -4.13
N VAL A 49 6.82 -7.55 -3.24
CA VAL A 49 7.81 -6.52 -2.87
C VAL A 49 8.49 -5.93 -4.12
N ILE A 50 8.76 -6.76 -5.14
CA ILE A 50 9.37 -6.29 -6.40
C ILE A 50 8.41 -5.36 -7.16
N ALA A 51 7.12 -5.68 -7.23
CA ALA A 51 6.15 -4.81 -7.88
C ALA A 51 6.02 -3.47 -7.12
N MET A 52 6.04 -3.51 -5.79
CA MET A 52 6.00 -2.30 -4.96
C MET A 52 7.19 -1.37 -5.23
N LEU A 53 8.39 -1.94 -5.41
CA LEU A 53 9.58 -1.19 -5.78
C LEU A 53 9.47 -0.54 -7.17
N MET A 54 8.70 -1.15 -8.09
CA MET A 54 8.43 -0.59 -9.41
C MET A 54 7.33 0.49 -9.41
N LEU A 55 6.56 0.62 -8.31
CA LEU A 55 5.55 1.67 -8.17
C LEU A 55 6.19 3.08 -8.11
N ASP A 56 7.51 3.17 -7.85
CA ASP A 56 8.35 4.38 -7.91
C ASP A 56 7.60 5.65 -7.45
N SER A 57 7.12 5.61 -6.21
CA SER A 57 6.25 6.65 -5.66
C SER A 57 7.01 7.48 -4.65
N GLU A 58 7.12 8.77 -4.93
CA GLU A 58 7.84 9.76 -4.12
C GLU A 58 6.97 10.39 -3.02
N GLN A 59 7.60 11.09 -2.09
CA GLN A 59 6.90 11.85 -1.04
C GLN A 59 5.86 12.80 -1.64
N GLY A 60 4.66 12.80 -1.09
CA GLY A 60 3.54 13.63 -1.57
C GLY A 60 2.75 13.01 -2.73
N SER A 61 3.19 11.87 -3.26
CA SER A 61 2.43 11.13 -4.26
C SER A 61 1.15 10.56 -3.67
N LYS A 62 0.09 10.55 -4.48
CA LYS A 62 -1.16 9.87 -4.15
C LYS A 62 -1.08 8.41 -4.59
N ILE A 63 -1.47 7.53 -3.68
CA ILE A 63 -1.58 6.10 -3.93
C ILE A 63 -3.04 5.71 -3.74
N ASP A 64 -3.64 5.17 -4.79
CA ASP A 64 -4.93 4.51 -4.73
C ASP A 64 -4.71 3.05 -4.33
N ILE A 65 -5.31 2.66 -3.21
CA ILE A 65 -5.31 1.30 -2.69
C ILE A 65 -6.66 0.69 -3.04
N GLU A 66 -6.63 -0.47 -3.67
CA GLU A 66 -7.79 -1.29 -3.95
C GLU A 66 -7.65 -2.62 -3.21
N VAL A 67 -8.64 -2.95 -2.38
CA VAL A 67 -8.67 -4.20 -1.63
C VAL A 67 -9.93 -4.97 -2.03
N SER A 68 -9.74 -6.22 -2.44
CA SER A 68 -10.82 -7.11 -2.84
C SER A 68 -10.73 -8.42 -2.08
N GLY A 69 -11.75 -8.75 -1.29
CA GLY A 69 -11.75 -10.00 -0.54
C GLY A 69 -12.84 -10.09 0.54
N PRO A 70 -12.80 -11.14 1.36
CA PRO A 70 -13.72 -11.29 2.50
C PRO A 70 -13.36 -10.36 3.66
N ASP A 71 -12.08 -9.99 3.81
CA ASP A 71 -11.56 -9.18 4.91
C ASP A 71 -11.21 -7.74 4.46
N GLU A 72 -11.83 -7.28 3.38
CA GLU A 72 -11.39 -6.10 2.63
C GLU A 72 -11.41 -4.81 3.47
N GLU A 73 -12.42 -4.62 4.31
CA GLU A 73 -12.55 -3.45 5.19
C GLU A 73 -11.47 -3.45 6.30
N SER A 74 -11.18 -4.63 6.87
CA SER A 74 -10.18 -4.77 7.92
C SER A 74 -8.77 -4.60 7.36
N ALA A 75 -8.48 -5.20 6.21
CA ALA A 75 -7.22 -5.04 5.50
C ALA A 75 -7.00 -3.57 5.10
N LEU A 76 -8.00 -2.91 4.50
CA LEU A 76 -7.90 -1.50 4.11
C LEU A 76 -7.61 -0.62 5.32
N SER A 77 -8.33 -0.81 6.43
CA SER A 77 -8.14 -0.04 7.66
C SER A 77 -6.73 -0.20 8.23
N ALA A 78 -6.19 -1.42 8.24
CA ALA A 78 -4.84 -1.70 8.70
C ALA A 78 -3.79 -1.06 7.79
N ILE A 79 -3.99 -1.12 6.47
CA ILE A 79 -3.11 -0.50 5.48
C ILE A 79 -3.09 1.02 5.67
N ILE A 80 -4.27 1.67 5.77
CA ILE A 80 -4.36 3.11 6.00
C ILE A 80 -3.56 3.49 7.25
N ASN A 81 -3.74 2.77 8.36
CA ASN A 81 -3.01 3.03 9.59
C ASN A 81 -1.48 2.90 9.43
N LEU A 82 -1.01 1.92 8.65
CA LEU A 82 0.41 1.75 8.34
C LEU A 82 0.98 2.95 7.59
N PHE A 83 0.24 3.45 6.59
CA PHE A 83 0.62 4.64 5.82
C PHE A 83 0.53 5.93 6.66
N GLU A 84 -0.48 6.06 7.52
CA GLU A 84 -0.62 7.21 8.43
C GLU A 84 0.49 7.24 9.50
N SER A 85 0.92 6.07 9.95
CA SER A 85 2.08 5.91 10.84
C SER A 85 3.43 6.14 10.13
N GLY A 86 3.41 6.45 8.82
CA GLY A 86 4.63 6.72 8.06
C GLY A 86 5.55 5.50 7.91
N PHE A 87 5.01 4.28 8.00
CA PHE A 87 5.78 3.03 7.98
C PHE A 87 6.84 2.90 9.10
N ASP A 88 6.63 3.59 10.22
CA ASP A 88 7.59 3.64 11.34
C ASP A 88 8.95 4.23 10.90
N GLU A 89 8.92 5.16 9.95
CA GLU A 89 10.08 5.90 9.43
C GLU A 89 9.90 7.41 9.65
N GLU A 90 11.00 8.11 10.01
CA GLU A 90 11.07 9.57 10.24
C GLU A 90 11.27 10.39 8.95
#